data_AF-S2VXS3-F1
#
_entry.id   AF-S2VXS3-F1
#
_cell.length_a   1.000
_cell.length_b   1.000
_cell.length_c   1.000
_cell.angle_alpha   90.00
_cell.angle_beta   90.00
_cell.angle_gamma   90.00
#
_symmetry.space_group_name_H-M   'P 1'
#
loop_
_entity.id
_entity.type
_entity.pdbx_description
1 polymer ?
#
loop_
_entity_poly.entity_id
_entity_poly.type
_entity_poly.pdbx_seq_one_letter_code
_entity_poly.pdbx_strand_id
1 'polypeptide(L)'
;MASPTGKSILMTDEFRRALDLMRAGENVLLTGKAGTGKSTLLRMYLENEASDKQILVTAPTGVAALNIGGFTIHRTFGFRPGMFPDDLSADGQWWPKSVLKAADILVIDEISMVRADLFDMMDIALRRSRRNNKPFGGIQLILVGDLLQLPPVITASETEFFETRWSSPYFFSAHCYDSLGLASINLTTVWRQSDTTFLEVFNQVREGSVSDNALNLLNQHVDPSFDAPDGWVTLASRRSTVDKINHQHLEALNAEKFVSVAEFDGTADDKSFSGAETLNYAVGARVMTVINDGAGRFVNGSFGTLVSATDEKLVVRLDHSSKEVELGRHTWDIKTPEVSGGVLSSKTTGSVTQFPVILAWALTVHKSQGKTIPKLFINMTGGMTTDG
;
A
#
# COMPACT_ATOMS: atom_id res chain seq x y z
N MET A 1 -24.93 14.27 -5.36
CA MET A 1 -24.72 13.39 -6.52
C MET A 1 -24.12 12.09 -6.02
N ALA A 2 -24.69 10.96 -6.43
CA ALA A 2 -24.52 9.66 -5.77
C ALA A 2 -23.26 8.93 -6.25
N SER A 3 -22.52 8.35 -5.29
CA SER A 3 -21.44 7.40 -5.55
C SER A 3 -22.03 6.06 -6.05
N PRO A 4 -21.22 5.15 -6.63
CA PRO A 4 -21.64 3.81 -7.05
C PRO A 4 -22.29 2.97 -5.93
N THR A 5 -22.20 3.41 -4.67
CA THR A 5 -22.80 2.76 -3.49
C THR A 5 -24.05 3.48 -2.96
N GLY A 6 -24.58 4.51 -3.63
CA GLY A 6 -25.82 5.19 -3.23
C GLY A 6 -25.77 6.00 -1.93
N LYS A 7 -24.62 6.03 -1.22
CA LYS A 7 -24.40 6.91 -0.06
C LYS A 7 -23.89 8.27 -0.53
N SER A 8 -24.56 9.35 -0.13
CA SER A 8 -24.06 10.71 -0.32
C SER A 8 -22.81 10.93 0.54
N ILE A 9 -21.67 11.20 -0.09
CA ILE A 9 -20.44 11.56 0.62
C ILE A 9 -20.65 12.95 1.24
N LEU A 10 -20.46 13.07 2.55
CA LEU A 10 -20.52 14.38 3.21
C LEU A 10 -19.30 15.20 2.77
N MET A 11 -19.56 16.33 2.11
CA MET A 11 -18.50 17.27 1.72
C MET A 11 -18.16 18.19 2.90
N THR A 12 -17.03 17.91 3.55
CA THR A 12 -16.44 18.81 4.55
C THR A 12 -15.77 20.02 3.88
N ASP A 13 -15.47 21.07 4.64
CA ASP A 13 -14.74 22.23 4.09
C ASP A 13 -13.32 21.86 3.64
N GLU A 14 -12.67 20.93 4.33
CA GLU A 14 -11.39 20.36 3.94
C GLU A 14 -11.47 19.64 2.59
N PHE A 15 -12.54 18.87 2.35
CA PHE A 15 -12.78 18.21 1.05
C PHE A 15 -12.97 19.23 -0.06
N ARG A 16 -13.82 20.25 0.16
CA ARG A 16 -14.07 21.31 -0.84
C ARG A 16 -12.77 22.05 -1.17
N ARG A 17 -12.02 22.47 -0.15
CA ARG A 17 -10.75 23.18 -0.32
C ARG A 17 -9.74 22.35 -1.09
N ALA A 18 -9.60 21.06 -0.77
CA ALA A 18 -8.70 20.17 -1.52
C ALA A 18 -9.11 20.06 -2.99
N LEU A 19 -10.39 19.88 -3.30
CA LEU A 19 -10.89 19.83 -4.68
C LEU A 19 -10.63 21.15 -5.42
N ASP A 20 -10.89 22.29 -4.78
CA ASP A 20 -10.69 23.61 -5.39
C ASP A 20 -9.22 23.85 -5.74
N LEU A 21 -8.29 23.46 -4.88
CA LEU A 21 -6.85 23.52 -5.16
C LEU A 21 -6.43 22.58 -6.29
N MET A 22 -6.93 21.34 -6.28
CA MET A 22 -6.65 20.37 -7.35
C MET A 22 -7.18 20.86 -8.71
N ARG A 23 -8.38 21.47 -8.75
CA ARG A 23 -8.97 22.09 -9.95
C ARG A 23 -8.15 23.26 -10.46
N ALA A 24 -7.59 24.05 -9.56
CA ALA A 24 -6.76 25.20 -9.91
C ALA A 24 -5.38 24.79 -10.47
N GLY A 25 -5.05 23.50 -10.46
CA GLY A 25 -3.75 23.00 -10.93
C GLY A 25 -2.64 23.12 -9.88
N GLU A 26 -2.98 23.40 -8.62
CA GLU A 26 -2.01 23.53 -7.54
C GLU A 26 -1.45 22.16 -7.12
N ASN A 27 -0.21 22.17 -6.62
CA ASN A 27 0.38 20.98 -6.01
C ASN A 27 -0.25 20.77 -4.63
N VAL A 28 -0.80 19.58 -4.36
CA VAL A 28 -1.53 19.29 -3.12
C VAL A 28 -0.88 18.16 -2.35
N LEU A 29 -0.71 18.34 -1.04
CA LEU A 29 -0.47 17.27 -0.09
C LEU A 29 -1.75 17.00 0.70
N LEU A 30 -2.39 15.87 0.40
CA LEU A 30 -3.56 15.39 1.10
C LEU A 30 -3.14 14.42 2.21
N THR A 31 -3.16 14.90 3.45
CA THR A 31 -2.84 14.09 4.62
C THR A 31 -4.06 13.91 5.53
N GLY A 32 -3.89 13.10 6.58
CA GLY A 32 -4.93 12.79 7.55
C GLY A 32 -4.84 11.36 8.04
N LYS A 33 -5.53 11.09 9.14
CA LYS A 33 -5.57 9.78 9.81
C LYS A 33 -6.11 8.68 8.89
N ALA A 34 -5.89 7.42 9.27
CA ALA A 34 -6.59 6.31 8.65
C ALA A 34 -8.12 6.51 8.73
N GLY A 35 -8.83 6.26 7.64
CA GLY A 35 -10.30 6.39 7.61
C GLY A 35 -10.84 7.82 7.49
N THR A 36 -10.02 8.82 7.15
CA THR A 36 -10.49 10.20 6.91
C THR A 36 -11.02 10.44 5.49
N GLY A 37 -10.97 9.43 4.62
CA GLY A 37 -11.53 9.50 3.27
C GLY A 37 -10.57 9.99 2.18
N LYS A 38 -9.25 10.02 2.44
CA LYS A 38 -8.21 10.39 1.45
C LYS A 38 -8.39 9.71 0.08
N SER A 39 -8.42 8.39 0.05
CA SER A 39 -8.58 7.61 -1.20
C SER A 39 -9.94 7.84 -1.87
N THR A 40 -10.99 8.09 -1.07
CA THR A 40 -12.32 8.43 -1.60
C THR A 40 -12.28 9.78 -2.30
N LEU A 41 -11.70 10.81 -1.68
CA LEU A 41 -11.56 12.14 -2.25
C LEU A 41 -10.73 12.13 -3.54
N LEU A 42 -9.57 11.46 -3.50
CA LEU A 42 -8.71 11.29 -4.67
C LEU A 42 -9.47 10.62 -5.82
N ARG A 43 -10.12 9.48 -5.56
CA ARG A 43 -10.92 8.78 -6.57
C ARG A 43 -12.01 9.67 -7.17
N MET A 44 -12.72 10.44 -6.34
CA MET A 44 -13.76 11.35 -6.82
C MET A 44 -13.22 12.40 -7.79
N TYR A 45 -12.08 13.02 -7.47
CA TYR A 45 -11.42 14.00 -8.34
C TYR A 45 -10.98 13.35 -9.67
N LEU A 46 -10.27 12.23 -9.59
CA LEU A 46 -9.73 11.55 -10.76
C LEU A 46 -10.81 11.04 -11.72
N GLU A 47 -11.89 10.44 -11.20
CA GLU A 47 -12.95 9.85 -12.03
C GLU A 47 -13.92 10.90 -12.61
N ASN A 48 -14.21 11.99 -11.87
CA ASN A 48 -15.29 12.91 -12.26
C ASN A 48 -14.81 14.26 -12.78
N GLU A 49 -13.59 14.69 -12.45
CA GLU A 49 -13.16 16.06 -12.67
C GLU A 49 -11.85 16.18 -13.46
N ALA A 50 -11.03 15.14 -13.47
CA ALA A 50 -9.77 15.10 -14.22
C ALA A 50 -9.81 14.11 -15.40
N SER A 51 -11.00 13.77 -15.90
CA SER A 51 -11.17 12.77 -16.97
C SER A 51 -10.56 13.19 -18.32
N ASP A 52 -10.29 14.48 -18.53
CA ASP A 52 -9.59 15.02 -19.70
C ASP A 52 -8.06 15.02 -19.55
N LYS A 53 -7.53 14.71 -18.36
CA LYS A 53 -6.10 14.76 -18.05
C LYS A 53 -5.41 13.42 -18.25
N GLN A 54 -4.14 13.49 -18.62
CA GLN A 54 -3.24 12.34 -18.64
C GLN A 54 -2.66 12.13 -17.24
N ILE A 55 -3.20 11.17 -16.48
CA ILE A 55 -2.85 10.98 -15.07
C ILE A 55 -1.97 9.75 -14.87
N LEU A 56 -0.84 9.93 -14.19
CA LEU A 56 -0.05 8.83 -13.66
C LEU A 56 -0.33 8.66 -12.16
N VAL A 57 -0.93 7.52 -11.80
CA VAL A 57 -1.15 7.15 -10.40
C VAL A 57 -0.04 6.20 -9.96
N THR A 58 0.69 6.58 -8.91
CA THR A 58 1.87 5.85 -8.43
C THR A 58 1.87 5.60 -6.93
N ALA A 59 2.61 4.58 -6.50
CA ALA A 59 2.85 4.28 -5.10
C ALA A 59 4.26 3.68 -4.89
N PRO A 60 4.84 3.71 -3.69
CA PRO A 60 6.17 3.18 -3.43
C PRO A 60 6.26 1.66 -3.47
N THR A 61 5.18 0.94 -3.12
CA THR A 61 5.14 -0.53 -3.05
C THR A 61 4.20 -1.15 -4.08
N GLY A 62 4.47 -2.39 -4.50
CA GLY A 62 3.63 -3.12 -5.46
C GLY A 62 2.20 -3.32 -4.99
N VAL A 63 2.02 -3.64 -3.70
CA VAL A 63 0.69 -3.82 -3.09
C VAL A 63 -0.10 -2.50 -3.07
N ALA A 64 0.53 -1.38 -2.69
CA ALA A 64 -0.12 -0.08 -2.69
C ALA A 64 -0.51 0.33 -4.12
N ALA A 65 0.39 0.16 -5.09
CA ALA A 65 0.13 0.43 -6.50
C ALA A 65 -1.05 -0.39 -7.04
N LEU A 66 -1.09 -1.70 -6.73
CA LEU A 66 -2.19 -2.57 -7.13
C LEU A 66 -3.53 -2.14 -6.51
N ASN A 67 -3.54 -1.75 -5.24
CA ASN A 67 -4.77 -1.35 -4.53
C ASN A 67 -5.41 -0.08 -5.11
N ILE A 68 -4.61 0.84 -5.65
CA ILE A 68 -5.09 2.07 -6.30
C ILE A 68 -5.24 1.94 -7.82
N GLY A 69 -5.00 0.75 -8.39
CA GLY A 69 -5.01 0.55 -9.83
C GLY A 69 -3.93 1.33 -10.59
N GLY A 70 -2.83 1.67 -9.91
CA GLY A 70 -1.71 2.43 -10.42
C GLY A 70 -0.46 1.58 -10.64
N PHE A 71 0.70 2.24 -10.64
CA PHE A 71 2.00 1.63 -10.90
C PHE A 71 2.99 1.94 -9.77
N THR A 72 4.03 1.12 -9.60
CA THR A 72 5.10 1.51 -8.66
C THR A 72 5.89 2.68 -9.21
N ILE A 73 6.39 3.56 -8.34
CA ILE A 73 7.27 4.68 -8.73
C ILE A 73 8.44 4.15 -9.58
N HIS A 74 9.12 3.11 -9.11
CA HIS A 74 10.22 2.46 -9.81
C HIS A 74 9.86 2.05 -11.24
N ARG A 75 8.70 1.43 -11.43
CA ARG A 75 8.25 0.99 -12.76
C ARG A 75 7.90 2.17 -13.66
N THR A 76 7.16 3.15 -13.15
CA THR A 76 6.74 4.35 -13.90
C THR A 76 7.94 5.15 -14.39
N PHE A 77 8.93 5.35 -13.53
CA PHE A 77 10.10 6.15 -13.83
C PHE A 77 11.24 5.33 -14.45
N GLY A 78 11.20 4.00 -14.37
CA GLY A 78 12.28 3.13 -14.84
C GLY A 78 13.50 3.14 -13.91
N PHE A 79 13.29 3.37 -12.62
CA PHE A 79 14.36 3.28 -11.62
C PHE A 79 14.64 1.82 -11.26
N ARG A 80 15.92 1.51 -11.09
CA ARG A 80 16.40 0.20 -10.64
C ARG A 80 16.77 0.27 -9.16
N PRO A 81 16.64 -0.84 -8.40
CA PRO A 81 17.13 -0.88 -7.02
C PRO A 81 18.60 -0.45 -6.93
N GLY A 82 18.92 0.38 -5.93
CA GLY A 82 20.27 0.90 -5.71
C GLY A 82 20.67 2.08 -6.58
N MET A 83 19.76 2.62 -7.42
CA MET A 83 19.99 3.90 -8.09
C MET A 83 19.82 5.08 -7.14
N PHE A 84 20.58 6.13 -7.39
CA PHE A 84 20.57 7.41 -6.66
C PHE A 84 20.43 8.59 -7.63
N PRO A 85 20.19 9.83 -7.14
CA PRO A 85 20.07 11.02 -7.99
C PRO A 85 21.19 11.20 -9.03
N ASP A 86 22.44 10.89 -8.67
CA ASP A 86 23.61 11.05 -9.54
C ASP A 86 23.55 10.13 -10.78
N ASP A 87 22.86 8.99 -10.70
CA ASP A 87 22.68 8.05 -11.82
C ASP A 87 21.72 8.57 -12.91
N LEU A 88 20.98 9.65 -12.63
CA LEU A 88 20.07 10.30 -13.56
C LEU A 88 20.73 11.46 -14.33
N SER A 89 22.00 11.74 -14.03
CA SER A 89 22.82 12.73 -14.73
C SER A 89 22.90 12.47 -16.24
N ALA A 90 23.41 13.44 -17.00
CA ALA A 90 23.52 13.34 -18.46
C ALA A 90 24.36 12.14 -18.92
N ASP A 91 25.39 11.79 -18.14
CA ASP A 91 26.28 10.65 -18.38
C ASP A 91 25.81 9.35 -17.70
N GLY A 92 24.68 9.41 -16.98
CA GLY A 92 24.08 8.28 -16.29
C GLY A 92 23.39 7.27 -17.23
N GLN A 93 23.08 6.09 -16.69
CA GLN A 93 22.47 4.99 -17.46
C GLN A 93 20.93 5.08 -17.56
N TRP A 94 20.32 6.09 -16.95
CA TRP A 94 18.88 6.29 -16.97
C TRP A 94 18.39 7.03 -18.22
N TRP A 95 17.27 6.57 -18.79
CA TRP A 95 16.68 7.10 -20.00
C TRP A 95 15.25 7.61 -19.77
N PRO A 96 14.91 8.82 -20.27
CA PRO A 96 13.56 9.37 -20.19
C PRO A 96 12.50 8.45 -20.80
N LYS A 97 11.42 8.21 -20.06
CA LYS A 97 10.24 7.49 -20.56
C LYS A 97 9.22 8.47 -21.13
N SER A 98 8.59 8.10 -22.26
CA SER A 98 7.57 8.92 -22.93
C SER A 98 6.38 9.25 -22.04
N VAL A 99 6.00 8.35 -21.13
CA VAL A 99 4.89 8.54 -20.18
C VAL A 99 5.08 9.76 -19.28
N LEU A 100 6.33 10.04 -18.85
CA LEU A 100 6.64 11.18 -17.99
C LEU A 100 6.46 12.52 -18.72
N LYS A 101 6.62 12.50 -20.04
CA LYS A 101 6.37 13.66 -20.89
C LYS A 101 4.88 13.85 -21.19
N ALA A 102 4.12 12.77 -21.31
CA ALA A 102 2.70 12.80 -21.65
C ALA A 102 1.80 13.17 -20.47
N ALA A 103 2.21 12.87 -19.23
CA ALA A 103 1.39 13.10 -18.05
C ALA A 103 1.20 14.59 -17.72
N ASP A 104 -0.03 14.94 -17.33
CA ASP A 104 -0.42 16.25 -16.80
C ASP A 104 -0.38 16.29 -15.27
N ILE A 105 -0.74 15.16 -14.65
CA ILE A 105 -0.84 15.00 -13.20
C ILE A 105 -0.07 13.74 -12.78
N LEU A 106 0.74 13.87 -11.73
CA LEU A 106 1.34 12.74 -11.03
C LEU A 106 0.76 12.64 -9.62
N VAL A 107 0.09 11.51 -9.36
CA VAL A 107 -0.40 11.14 -8.04
C VAL A 107 0.61 10.20 -7.39
N ILE A 108 0.94 10.45 -6.12
CA ILE A 108 1.77 9.57 -5.30
C ILE A 108 1.00 9.22 -4.04
N ASP A 109 0.45 8.01 -3.97
CA ASP A 109 -0.16 7.48 -2.76
C ASP A 109 0.88 6.85 -1.83
N GLU A 110 0.57 6.79 -0.54
CA GLU A 110 1.49 6.39 0.53
C GLU A 110 2.81 7.20 0.53
N ILE A 111 2.72 8.52 0.34
CA ILE A 111 3.87 9.44 0.26
C ILE A 111 4.79 9.37 1.50
N SER A 112 4.25 8.98 2.66
CA SER A 112 5.03 8.85 3.90
C SER A 112 6.14 7.81 3.80
N MET A 113 6.01 6.82 2.92
CA MET A 113 7.02 5.77 2.70
C MET A 113 8.05 6.15 1.62
N VAL A 114 7.87 7.29 0.94
CA VAL A 114 8.79 7.73 -0.12
C VAL A 114 10.01 8.38 0.50
N ARG A 115 11.19 7.89 0.11
CA ARG A 115 12.48 8.40 0.56
C ARG A 115 12.82 9.74 -0.11
N ALA A 116 13.61 10.57 0.57
CA ALA A 116 14.07 11.87 0.06
C ALA A 116 14.84 11.74 -1.27
N ASP A 117 15.74 10.76 -1.37
CA ASP A 117 16.53 10.48 -2.58
C ASP A 117 15.65 10.08 -3.76
N LEU A 118 14.68 9.19 -3.53
CA LEU A 118 13.72 8.75 -4.54
C LEU A 118 12.88 9.92 -5.02
N PHE A 119 12.47 10.82 -4.13
CA PHE A 119 11.69 12.01 -4.48
C PHE A 119 12.51 13.01 -5.32
N ASP A 120 13.78 13.23 -4.98
CA ASP A 120 14.72 14.02 -5.81
C ASP A 120 14.96 13.36 -7.19
N MET A 121 15.09 12.03 -7.25
CA MET A 121 15.20 11.30 -8.52
C MET A 121 13.97 11.52 -9.40
N MET A 122 12.77 11.54 -8.82
CA MET A 122 11.53 11.81 -9.56
C MET A 122 11.52 13.22 -10.16
N ASP A 123 11.96 14.23 -9.40
CA ASP A 123 12.11 15.61 -9.88
C ASP A 123 13.08 15.69 -11.07
N ILE A 124 14.30 15.14 -10.90
CA ILE A 124 15.34 15.12 -11.95
C ILE A 124 14.82 14.44 -13.21
N ALA A 125 14.19 13.27 -13.06
CA ALA A 125 13.64 12.49 -14.15
C ALA A 125 12.58 13.27 -14.94
N LEU A 126 11.67 13.96 -14.25
CA LEU A 126 10.61 14.74 -14.90
C LEU A 126 11.14 16.00 -15.56
N ARG A 127 12.06 16.74 -14.93
CA ARG A 127 12.71 17.90 -15.56
C ARG A 127 13.39 17.51 -16.86
N ARG A 128 14.15 16.41 -16.84
CA ARG A 128 14.85 15.87 -18.02
C ARG A 128 13.88 15.37 -19.10
N SER A 129 12.84 14.62 -18.71
CA SER A 129 11.86 14.06 -19.67
C SER A 129 11.01 15.13 -20.34
N ARG A 130 10.63 16.17 -19.59
CA ARG A 130 9.78 17.27 -20.05
C ARG A 130 10.56 18.45 -20.63
N ARG A 131 11.90 18.44 -20.49
CA ARG A 131 12.80 19.56 -20.85
C ARG A 131 12.35 20.89 -20.23
N ASN A 132 11.97 20.82 -18.97
CA ASN A 132 11.45 21.95 -18.21
C ASN A 132 12.13 21.99 -16.84
N ASN A 133 12.78 23.11 -16.52
CA ASN A 133 13.54 23.26 -15.27
C ASN A 133 12.68 23.62 -14.06
N LYS A 134 11.37 23.86 -14.24
CA LYS A 134 10.44 23.97 -13.12
C LYS A 134 10.45 22.68 -12.30
N PRO A 135 10.19 22.75 -10.98
CA PRO A 135 10.07 21.55 -10.14
C PRO A 135 9.13 20.52 -10.76
N PHE A 136 9.55 19.26 -10.74
CA PHE A 136 8.93 18.10 -11.37
C PHE A 136 8.59 18.31 -12.85
N GLY A 137 9.39 19.11 -13.55
CA GLY A 137 9.15 19.48 -14.95
C GLY A 137 7.83 20.23 -15.18
N GLY A 138 7.30 20.88 -14.13
CA GLY A 138 6.03 21.62 -14.14
C GLY A 138 4.79 20.75 -14.25
N ILE A 139 4.86 19.46 -13.92
CA ILE A 139 3.68 18.61 -13.76
C ILE A 139 2.95 18.97 -12.46
N GLN A 140 1.63 18.80 -12.43
CA GLN A 140 0.88 18.93 -11.16
C GLN A 140 1.13 17.70 -10.29
N LEU A 141 1.38 17.92 -9.00
CA LEU A 141 1.58 16.88 -8.00
C LEU A 141 0.38 16.76 -7.07
N ILE A 142 -0.08 15.52 -6.85
CA ILE A 142 -1.05 15.20 -5.80
C ILE A 142 -0.43 14.11 -4.93
N LEU A 143 0.05 14.51 -3.76
CA LEU A 143 0.69 13.64 -2.77
C LEU A 143 -0.35 13.21 -1.75
N VAL A 144 -0.46 11.92 -1.45
CA VAL A 144 -1.46 11.37 -0.55
C VAL A 144 -0.80 10.44 0.47
N GLY A 145 -1.11 10.58 1.75
CA GLY A 145 -0.63 9.65 2.78
C GLY A 145 -0.80 10.13 4.21
N ASP A 146 -0.57 9.23 5.17
CA ASP A 146 -0.52 9.57 6.59
C ASP A 146 0.95 9.63 7.05
N LEU A 147 1.44 10.84 7.32
CA LEU A 147 2.85 11.07 7.69
C LEU A 147 3.27 10.41 9.00
N LEU A 148 2.31 9.99 9.83
CA LEU A 148 2.55 9.37 11.13
C LEU A 148 2.26 7.86 11.11
N GLN A 149 2.10 7.24 9.94
CA GLN A 149 1.81 5.81 9.81
C GLN A 149 3.07 4.97 9.64
N LEU A 150 3.64 4.92 8.43
CA LEU A 150 4.87 4.17 8.16
C LEU A 150 5.91 5.11 7.54
N PRO A 151 7.12 5.18 8.12
CA PRO A 151 8.22 5.95 7.58
C PRO A 151 8.87 5.24 6.39
N PRO A 152 9.72 5.94 5.63
CA PRO A 152 10.60 5.28 4.68
C PRO A 152 11.56 4.33 5.43
N VAL A 153 11.90 3.20 4.79
CA VAL A 153 12.85 2.23 5.33
C VAL A 153 14.24 2.53 4.77
N ILE A 154 15.22 2.69 5.66
CA ILE A 154 16.64 2.84 5.36
C ILE A 154 17.38 1.66 5.99
N THR A 155 18.17 0.95 5.19
CA THR A 155 18.99 -0.15 5.70
C THR A 155 20.15 0.38 6.52
N ALA A 156 20.70 -0.44 7.42
CA ALA A 156 21.90 -0.06 8.19
C ALA A 156 23.07 0.33 7.28
N SER A 157 23.22 -0.32 6.11
CA SER A 157 24.24 0.00 5.12
C SER A 157 24.05 1.34 4.41
N GLU A 158 22.84 1.89 4.37
CA GLU A 158 22.52 3.15 3.70
C GLU A 158 22.54 4.35 4.66
N THR A 159 22.60 4.13 5.98
CA THR A 159 22.40 5.18 7.00
C THR A 159 23.41 6.32 6.84
N GLU A 160 24.70 6.02 6.77
CA GLU A 160 25.77 7.02 6.59
C GLU A 160 25.60 7.80 5.27
N PHE A 161 25.20 7.11 4.21
CA PHE A 161 24.97 7.73 2.91
C PHE A 161 23.82 8.75 2.97
N PHE A 162 22.75 8.44 3.71
CA PHE A 162 21.61 9.35 3.89
C PHE A 162 21.94 10.56 4.75
N GLU A 163 22.51 10.33 5.93
CA GLU A 163 22.76 11.39 6.92
C GLU A 163 23.73 12.45 6.39
N THR A 164 24.58 12.10 5.43
CA THR A 164 25.51 13.05 4.77
C THR A 164 24.88 13.89 3.66
N ARG A 165 23.69 13.52 3.15
CA ARG A 165 23.08 14.15 1.96
C ARG A 165 21.70 14.75 2.21
N TRP A 166 20.91 14.18 3.12
CA TRP A 166 19.58 14.68 3.46
C TRP A 166 19.46 14.84 4.98
N SER A 167 18.67 15.82 5.40
CA SER A 167 18.41 16.07 6.83
C SER A 167 17.61 14.94 7.50
N SER A 168 16.86 14.17 6.71
CA SER A 168 16.10 13.01 7.15
C SER A 168 15.77 12.13 5.93
N PRO A 169 15.34 10.87 6.12
CA PRO A 169 14.98 10.02 4.99
C PRO A 169 13.63 10.36 4.36
N TYR A 170 12.81 11.23 4.96
CA TYR A 170 11.45 11.52 4.49
C TYR A 170 11.45 12.38 3.22
N PHE A 171 10.46 12.17 2.34
CA PHE A 171 10.33 12.93 1.08
C PHE A 171 10.37 14.46 1.24
N PHE A 172 9.92 15.01 2.38
CA PHE A 172 9.95 16.45 2.64
C PHE A 172 11.35 17.00 2.95
N SER A 173 12.36 16.12 3.13
CA SER A 173 13.77 16.48 3.20
C SER A 173 14.45 16.50 1.83
N ALA A 174 13.75 16.17 0.75
CA ALA A 174 14.27 16.24 -0.61
C ALA A 174 14.61 17.68 -1.00
N HIS A 175 15.71 17.86 -1.75
CA HIS A 175 16.21 19.18 -2.13
C HIS A 175 15.20 19.99 -2.96
N CYS A 176 14.35 19.30 -3.73
CA CYS A 176 13.32 19.94 -4.53
C CYS A 176 12.08 20.39 -3.73
N TYR A 177 11.89 19.92 -2.49
CA TYR A 177 10.62 20.04 -1.76
C TYR A 177 10.15 21.49 -1.56
N ASP A 178 11.02 22.36 -1.06
CA ASP A 178 10.67 23.77 -0.74
C ASP A 178 10.24 24.56 -1.98
N SER A 179 10.68 24.14 -3.18
CA SER A 179 10.36 24.80 -4.43
C SER A 179 9.00 24.42 -5.02
N LEU A 180 8.30 23.42 -4.44
CA LEU A 180 7.07 22.87 -5.00
C LEU A 180 5.84 23.76 -4.84
N GLY A 181 5.82 24.67 -3.87
CA GLY A 181 4.61 25.43 -3.55
C GLY A 181 3.44 24.53 -3.12
N LEU A 182 3.73 23.49 -2.34
CA LEU A 182 2.78 22.44 -1.98
C LEU A 182 1.74 22.94 -0.98
N ALA A 183 0.46 22.89 -1.35
CA ALA A 183 -0.65 23.18 -0.45
C ALA A 183 -1.00 21.94 0.38
N SER A 184 -0.69 22.00 1.69
CA SER A 184 -0.99 20.91 2.62
C SER A 184 -2.42 21.01 3.17
N ILE A 185 -3.21 19.95 2.99
CA ILE A 185 -4.56 19.80 3.52
C ILE A 185 -4.60 18.56 4.41
N ASN A 186 -4.85 18.78 5.70
CA ASN A 186 -5.03 17.71 6.68
C ASN A 186 -6.52 17.40 6.86
N LEU A 187 -6.95 16.20 6.47
CA LEU A 187 -8.31 15.72 6.70
C LEU A 187 -8.45 15.25 8.15
N THR A 188 -9.40 15.83 8.90
CA THR A 188 -9.53 15.58 10.34
C THR A 188 -10.68 14.63 10.69
N THR A 189 -11.76 14.62 9.91
CA THR A 189 -12.95 13.79 10.18
C THR A 189 -12.69 12.31 9.91
N VAL A 190 -12.72 11.48 10.96
CA VAL A 190 -12.58 10.01 10.87
C VAL A 190 -13.95 9.36 10.71
N TRP A 191 -14.11 8.53 9.67
CA TRP A 191 -15.39 7.87 9.34
C TRP A 191 -15.45 6.40 9.79
N ARG A 192 -14.30 5.77 10.05
CA ARG A 192 -14.17 4.31 10.21
C ARG A 192 -14.44 3.80 11.64
N GLN A 193 -14.35 4.64 12.67
CA GLN A 193 -14.39 4.21 14.08
C GLN A 193 -15.37 5.06 14.90
N SER A 194 -16.20 4.40 15.71
CA SER A 194 -17.25 5.02 16.54
C SER A 194 -16.88 5.16 18.03
N ASP A 195 -15.81 4.50 18.48
CA ASP A 195 -15.37 4.53 19.88
C ASP A 195 -14.41 5.72 20.11
N THR A 196 -14.91 6.75 20.81
CA THR A 196 -14.16 7.98 21.09
C THR A 196 -12.97 7.74 22.02
N THR A 197 -13.08 6.81 22.98
CA THR A 197 -12.01 6.56 23.96
C THR A 197 -10.82 5.87 23.27
N PHE A 198 -11.12 4.87 22.44
CA PHE A 198 -10.08 4.18 21.67
C PHE A 198 -9.42 5.11 20.65
N LEU A 199 -10.22 5.97 19.99
CA LEU A 199 -9.69 6.99 19.08
C LEU A 199 -8.71 7.95 19.75
N GLU A 200 -8.99 8.39 20.97
CA GLU A 200 -8.09 9.25 21.74
C GLU A 200 -6.75 8.58 22.03
N VAL A 201 -6.76 7.31 22.46
CA VAL A 201 -5.52 6.55 22.68
C VAL A 201 -4.73 6.38 21.38
N PHE A 202 -5.37 6.04 20.27
CA PHE A 202 -4.70 5.94 18.97
C PHE A 202 -4.08 7.25 18.52
N ASN A 203 -4.75 8.37 18.76
CA ASN A 203 -4.22 9.68 18.43
C ASN A 203 -2.98 10.01 19.26
N GLN A 204 -3.01 9.71 20.57
CA GLN A 204 -1.86 9.91 21.44
C GLN A 204 -0.67 9.03 21.01
N VAL A 205 -0.91 7.76 20.64
CA VAL A 205 0.15 6.87 20.12
C VAL A 205 0.72 7.42 18.82
N ARG A 206 -0.15 7.85 17.89
CA ARG A 206 0.24 8.42 16.60
C ARG A 206 1.08 9.70 16.76
N GLU A 207 0.78 10.52 17.76
CA GLU A 207 1.44 11.80 18.02
C GLU A 207 2.66 11.66 18.97
N GLY A 208 2.91 10.48 19.51
CA GLY A 208 3.98 10.26 20.50
C GLY A 208 3.70 10.92 21.87
N SER A 209 2.44 11.26 22.14
CA SER A 209 1.97 12.00 23.33
C SER A 209 1.19 11.12 24.31
N VAL A 210 1.56 9.83 24.40
CA VAL A 210 0.84 8.82 25.19
C VAL A 210 0.86 9.16 26.69
N SER A 211 -0.30 9.46 27.24
CA SER A 211 -0.51 9.70 28.67
C SER A 211 -0.46 8.40 29.48
N ASP A 212 -0.22 8.51 30.79
CA ASP A 212 -0.29 7.36 31.70
C ASP A 212 -1.64 6.66 31.67
N ASN A 213 -2.73 7.42 31.49
CA ASN A 213 -4.08 6.83 31.37
C ASN A 213 -4.21 5.98 30.09
N ALA A 214 -3.71 6.48 28.96
CA ALA A 214 -3.70 5.75 27.70
C ALA A 214 -2.80 4.50 27.78
N LEU A 215 -1.61 4.61 28.39
CA LEU A 215 -0.73 3.46 28.64
C LEU A 215 -1.40 2.42 29.54
N ASN A 216 -2.03 2.85 30.63
CA ASN A 216 -2.74 1.95 31.53
C ASN A 216 -3.89 1.23 30.82
N LEU A 217 -4.64 1.92 29.96
CA LEU A 217 -5.69 1.29 29.16
C LEU A 217 -5.12 0.24 28.19
N LEU A 218 -4.03 0.56 27.48
CA LEU A 218 -3.37 -0.40 26.58
C LEU A 218 -2.84 -1.62 27.35
N ASN A 219 -2.24 -1.39 28.52
CA ASN A 219 -1.67 -2.44 29.35
C ASN A 219 -2.73 -3.38 29.96
N GLN A 220 -3.99 -2.97 30.06
CA GLN A 220 -5.09 -3.88 30.42
C GLN A 220 -5.34 -4.98 29.37
N HIS A 221 -4.85 -4.78 28.15
CA HIS A 221 -4.95 -5.74 27.05
C HIS A 221 -3.66 -6.55 26.83
N VAL A 222 -2.70 -6.47 27.75
CA VAL A 222 -1.46 -7.24 27.69
C VAL A 222 -1.59 -8.47 28.57
N ASP A 223 -1.51 -9.65 27.95
CA ASP A 223 -1.42 -10.93 28.66
C ASP A 223 -0.21 -11.70 28.09
N PRO A 224 0.90 -11.80 28.85
CA PRO A 224 2.12 -12.50 28.42
C PRO A 224 1.92 -14.00 28.18
N SER A 225 0.86 -14.59 28.74
CA SER A 225 0.52 -15.99 28.61
C SER A 225 -0.58 -16.25 27.57
N PHE A 226 -1.05 -15.20 26.89
CA PHE A 226 -2.12 -15.32 25.91
C PHE A 226 -1.65 -16.13 24.71
N ASP A 227 -2.33 -17.26 24.49
CA ASP A 227 -2.25 -18.01 23.25
C ASP A 227 -3.46 -17.67 22.38
N ALA A 228 -3.21 -17.27 21.14
CA ALA A 228 -4.25 -16.78 20.25
C ALA A 228 -5.22 -17.91 19.89
N PRO A 229 -6.52 -17.82 20.25
CA PRO A 229 -7.48 -18.87 19.94
C PRO A 229 -7.71 -19.02 18.43
N ASP A 230 -8.32 -20.14 18.05
CA ASP A 230 -8.75 -20.35 16.67
C ASP A 230 -9.60 -19.19 16.13
N GLY A 231 -9.30 -18.78 14.90
CA GLY A 231 -9.95 -17.65 14.22
C GLY A 231 -9.34 -16.28 14.52
N TRP A 232 -8.41 -16.16 15.48
CA TRP A 232 -7.61 -14.94 15.65
C TRP A 232 -6.47 -14.87 14.64
N VAL A 233 -6.01 -13.65 14.37
CA VAL A 233 -4.84 -13.39 13.52
C VAL A 233 -3.74 -12.79 14.36
N THR A 234 -2.57 -13.40 14.35
CA THR A 234 -1.38 -12.86 15.01
C THR A 234 -0.70 -11.83 14.11
N LEU A 235 -0.53 -10.60 14.58
CA LEU A 235 0.28 -9.59 13.93
C LEU A 235 1.68 -9.60 14.52
N ALA A 236 2.71 -9.65 13.67
CA ALA A 236 4.11 -9.57 14.08
C ALA A 236 4.88 -8.59 13.21
N SER A 237 5.97 -8.04 13.75
CA SER A 237 6.86 -7.11 13.04
C SER A 237 7.68 -7.83 11.95
N ARG A 238 8.24 -9.01 12.28
CA ARG A 238 9.18 -9.75 11.43
C ARG A 238 8.50 -10.81 10.57
N ARG A 239 8.90 -10.88 9.30
CA ARG A 239 8.45 -11.92 8.36
C ARG A 239 8.80 -13.34 8.85
N SER A 240 9.99 -13.53 9.41
CA SER A 240 10.43 -14.82 9.97
C SER A 240 9.51 -15.34 11.08
N THR A 241 9.01 -14.45 11.95
CA THR A 241 8.04 -14.81 13.00
C THR A 241 6.71 -15.24 12.39
N VAL A 242 6.22 -14.51 11.39
CA VAL A 242 4.96 -14.85 10.68
C VAL A 242 5.07 -16.20 9.98
N ASP A 243 6.16 -16.41 9.23
CA ASP A 243 6.40 -17.65 8.50
C ASP A 243 6.50 -18.84 9.46
N LYS A 244 7.17 -18.67 10.60
CA LYS A 244 7.25 -19.69 11.66
C LYS A 244 5.87 -20.07 12.20
N ILE A 245 5.04 -19.09 12.58
CA ILE A 245 3.70 -19.35 13.13
C ILE A 245 2.83 -20.06 12.09
N ASN A 246 2.77 -19.54 10.86
CA ASN A 246 1.97 -20.14 9.80
C ASN A 246 2.42 -21.56 9.48
N HIS A 247 3.74 -21.82 9.44
CA HIS A 247 4.26 -23.16 9.22
C HIS A 247 3.91 -24.13 10.35
N GLN A 248 4.07 -23.72 11.61
CA GLN A 248 3.73 -24.55 12.78
C GLN A 248 2.25 -24.96 12.79
N HIS A 249 1.33 -24.00 12.56
CA HIS A 249 -0.10 -24.33 12.47
C HIS A 249 -0.42 -25.21 11.28
N LEU A 250 0.22 -24.97 10.13
CA LEU A 250 0.00 -25.80 8.94
C LEU A 250 0.43 -27.24 9.20
N GLU A 251 1.62 -27.47 9.76
CA GLU A 251 2.15 -28.81 10.08
C GLU A 251 1.28 -29.55 11.09
N ALA A 252 0.69 -28.84 12.07
CA ALA A 252 -0.17 -29.44 13.09
C ALA A 252 -1.50 -29.99 12.54
N LEU A 253 -1.94 -29.58 11.34
CA LEU A 253 -3.18 -30.09 10.75
C LEU A 253 -3.02 -31.56 10.34
N ASN A 254 -3.91 -32.43 10.84
CA ASN A 254 -3.99 -33.83 10.40
C ASN A 254 -4.77 -33.96 9.08
N ALA A 255 -4.22 -33.38 8.02
CA ALA A 255 -4.78 -33.35 6.67
C ALA A 255 -3.65 -33.39 5.64
N GLU A 256 -3.97 -33.87 4.43
CA GLU A 256 -3.05 -33.88 3.29
C GLU A 256 -2.51 -32.47 3.01
N LYS A 257 -1.20 -32.39 2.76
CA LYS A 257 -0.49 -31.15 2.47
C LYS A 257 -0.32 -31.00 0.97
N PHE A 258 -0.71 -29.84 0.48
CA PHE A 258 -0.54 -29.45 -0.90
C PHE A 258 0.45 -28.29 -0.99
N VAL A 259 1.13 -28.22 -2.13
CA VAL A 259 2.03 -27.12 -2.46
C VAL A 259 1.64 -26.59 -3.82
N SER A 260 1.44 -25.29 -3.91
CA SER A 260 1.20 -24.61 -5.18
C SER A 260 2.23 -23.53 -5.39
N VAL A 261 2.96 -23.61 -6.49
CA VAL A 261 3.95 -22.61 -6.90
C VAL A 261 3.30 -21.67 -7.91
N ALA A 262 3.57 -20.37 -7.76
CA ALA A 262 3.08 -19.34 -8.66
C ALA A 262 3.76 -19.47 -10.01
N GLU A 263 3.00 -19.33 -11.08
CA GLU A 263 3.51 -19.29 -12.44
C GLU A 263 3.77 -17.84 -12.83
N PHE A 264 4.99 -17.52 -13.23
CA PHE A 264 5.39 -16.19 -13.67
C PHE A 264 5.61 -16.17 -15.18
N ASP A 265 5.11 -15.12 -15.82
CA ASP A 265 5.37 -14.84 -17.23
C ASP A 265 5.87 -13.39 -17.43
N GLY A 266 6.74 -13.20 -18.42
CA GLY A 266 7.29 -11.90 -18.78
C GLY A 266 8.16 -11.27 -17.69
N THR A 267 7.79 -10.04 -17.29
CA THR A 267 8.55 -9.19 -16.34
C THR A 267 8.06 -9.31 -14.89
N ALA A 268 7.21 -10.28 -14.60
CA ALA A 268 6.62 -10.45 -13.27
C ALA A 268 7.60 -11.07 -12.27
N ASP A 269 7.50 -10.66 -11.00
CA ASP A 269 8.30 -11.16 -9.87
C ASP A 269 7.42 -11.36 -8.61
N ASP A 270 8.01 -11.88 -7.54
CA ASP A 270 7.34 -12.17 -6.26
C ASP A 270 6.74 -10.92 -5.59
N LYS A 271 7.29 -9.73 -5.89
CA LYS A 271 6.84 -8.44 -5.37
C LYS A 271 5.75 -7.80 -6.24
N SER A 272 5.46 -8.38 -7.41
CA SER A 272 4.51 -7.83 -8.38
C SER A 272 3.06 -8.17 -8.07
N PHE A 273 2.78 -9.04 -7.09
CA PHE A 273 1.42 -9.44 -6.71
C PHE A 273 1.24 -9.56 -5.20
N SER A 274 0.00 -9.71 -4.75
CA SER A 274 -0.33 -9.75 -3.31
C SER A 274 -0.33 -11.15 -2.70
N GLY A 275 -0.22 -12.21 -3.51
CA GLY A 275 -0.27 -13.60 -3.08
C GLY A 275 1.06 -14.13 -2.55
N ALA A 276 1.13 -15.46 -2.42
CA ALA A 276 2.34 -16.18 -2.02
C ALA A 276 2.99 -16.84 -3.25
N GLU A 277 4.30 -16.66 -3.44
CA GLU A 277 5.04 -17.35 -4.50
C GLU A 277 4.91 -18.87 -4.36
N THR A 278 5.15 -19.39 -3.15
CA THR A 278 4.86 -20.78 -2.80
C THR A 278 3.78 -20.79 -1.72
N LEU A 279 2.60 -21.32 -2.06
CA LEU A 279 1.51 -21.54 -1.13
C LEU A 279 1.54 -22.99 -0.65
N ASN A 280 1.86 -23.19 0.62
CA ASN A 280 1.64 -24.47 1.31
C ASN A 280 0.27 -24.42 1.97
N TYR A 281 -0.58 -25.42 1.75
CA TYR A 281 -1.96 -25.40 2.21
C TYR A 281 -2.50 -26.80 2.51
N ALA A 282 -3.54 -26.85 3.35
CA ALA A 282 -4.23 -28.07 3.74
C ALA A 282 -5.66 -27.73 4.17
N VAL A 283 -6.55 -28.72 4.15
CA VAL A 283 -7.89 -28.56 4.76
C VAL A 283 -7.72 -28.21 6.24
N GLY A 284 -8.50 -27.24 6.72
CA GLY A 284 -8.38 -26.63 8.04
C GLY A 284 -7.45 -25.41 8.09
N ALA A 285 -6.73 -25.09 7.01
CA ALA A 285 -5.83 -23.94 7.03
C ALA A 285 -6.58 -22.61 7.10
N ARG A 286 -6.05 -21.71 7.93
CA ARG A 286 -6.52 -20.33 8.04
C ARG A 286 -5.97 -19.52 6.89
N VAL A 287 -6.86 -18.88 6.13
CA VAL A 287 -6.47 -18.13 4.93
C VAL A 287 -7.10 -16.74 4.89
N MET A 288 -6.46 -15.85 4.14
CA MET A 288 -6.96 -14.52 3.81
C MET A 288 -6.97 -14.36 2.29
N THR A 289 -8.07 -13.88 1.72
CA THR A 289 -8.16 -13.56 0.30
C THR A 289 -7.32 -12.34 -0.04
N VAL A 290 -6.69 -12.35 -1.21
CA VAL A 290 -5.83 -11.24 -1.68
C VAL A 290 -6.36 -10.55 -2.95
N ILE A 291 -7.60 -10.85 -3.33
CA ILE A 291 -8.34 -10.20 -4.43
C ILE A 291 -9.76 -9.83 -3.99
N ASN A 292 -10.42 -8.98 -4.77
CA ASN A 292 -11.86 -8.75 -4.65
C ASN A 292 -12.62 -9.73 -5.54
N ASP A 293 -13.74 -10.26 -5.05
CA ASP A 293 -14.63 -11.09 -5.86
C ASP A 293 -15.51 -10.22 -6.76
N GLY A 294 -15.60 -10.56 -8.05
CA GLY A 294 -16.46 -9.84 -9.00
C GLY A 294 -17.95 -9.91 -8.64
N ALA A 295 -18.38 -10.99 -7.97
CA ALA A 295 -19.76 -11.14 -7.47
C ALA A 295 -19.96 -10.56 -6.06
N GLY A 296 -18.92 -9.95 -5.47
CA GLY A 296 -19.00 -9.30 -4.16
C GLY A 296 -19.18 -10.26 -2.97
N ARG A 297 -18.89 -11.56 -3.12
CA ARG A 297 -19.00 -12.54 -2.02
C ARG A 297 -17.94 -12.32 -0.94
N PHE A 298 -16.77 -11.82 -1.35
CA PHE A 298 -15.67 -11.44 -0.50
C PHE A 298 -14.89 -10.26 -1.11
N VAL A 299 -14.09 -9.61 -0.27
CA VAL A 299 -13.16 -8.54 -0.66
C VAL A 299 -11.72 -8.92 -0.29
N ASN A 300 -10.73 -8.22 -0.83
CA ASN A 300 -9.32 -8.39 -0.44
C ASN A 300 -9.20 -8.16 1.07
N GLY A 301 -8.67 -9.15 1.80
CA GLY A 301 -8.59 -9.14 3.25
C GLY A 301 -9.73 -9.90 3.94
N SER A 302 -10.58 -10.62 3.21
CA SER A 302 -11.59 -11.49 3.84
C SER A 302 -10.90 -12.73 4.38
N PHE A 303 -11.16 -13.03 5.65
CA PHE A 303 -10.62 -14.21 6.32
C PHE A 303 -11.58 -15.40 6.21
N GLY A 304 -11.01 -16.59 6.23
CA GLY A 304 -11.77 -17.83 6.26
C GLY A 304 -10.89 -19.04 6.53
N THR A 305 -11.51 -20.21 6.45
CA THR A 305 -10.85 -21.50 6.67
C THR A 305 -11.06 -22.40 5.46
N LEU A 306 -10.01 -23.09 5.01
CA LEU A 306 -10.12 -24.09 3.95
C LEU A 306 -10.93 -25.29 4.42
N VAL A 307 -11.99 -25.61 3.70
CA VAL A 307 -12.86 -26.79 3.98
C VAL A 307 -12.69 -27.89 2.94
N SER A 308 -12.15 -27.55 1.77
CA SER A 308 -11.73 -28.48 0.73
C SER A 308 -10.56 -27.88 -0.03
N ALA A 309 -9.63 -28.72 -0.46
CA ALA A 309 -8.43 -28.34 -1.18
C ALA A 309 -8.06 -29.43 -2.19
N THR A 310 -7.76 -29.04 -3.41
CA THR A 310 -7.17 -29.87 -4.47
C THR A 310 -6.13 -29.04 -5.23
N ASP A 311 -5.37 -29.67 -6.13
CA ASP A 311 -4.39 -28.97 -6.96
C ASP A 311 -5.00 -27.90 -7.89
N GLU A 312 -6.30 -27.99 -8.18
CA GLU A 312 -6.99 -27.09 -9.11
C GLU A 312 -7.85 -26.04 -8.41
N LYS A 313 -8.35 -26.34 -7.20
CA LYS A 313 -9.32 -25.49 -6.52
C LYS A 313 -9.26 -25.56 -5.00
N LEU A 314 -9.65 -24.44 -4.39
CA LEU A 314 -9.83 -24.29 -2.95
C LEU A 314 -11.30 -23.99 -2.65
N VAL A 315 -11.82 -24.50 -1.54
CA VAL A 315 -13.10 -24.06 -0.99
C VAL A 315 -12.84 -23.42 0.36
N VAL A 316 -13.14 -22.11 0.47
CA VAL A 316 -12.95 -21.31 1.67
C VAL A 316 -14.30 -21.04 2.32
N ARG A 317 -14.47 -21.38 3.59
CA ARG A 317 -15.59 -20.90 4.41
C ARG A 317 -15.23 -19.55 5.00
N LEU A 318 -15.95 -18.51 4.60
CA LEU A 318 -15.68 -17.11 4.98
C LEU A 318 -16.20 -16.80 6.38
N ASP A 319 -15.43 -16.09 7.19
CA ASP A 319 -15.83 -15.78 8.58
C ASP A 319 -17.07 -14.91 8.68
N HIS A 320 -17.14 -13.85 7.86
CA HIS A 320 -18.17 -12.83 7.97
C HIS A 320 -19.55 -13.31 7.55
N SER A 321 -19.63 -14.40 6.78
CA SER A 321 -20.89 -14.90 6.22
C SER A 321 -21.15 -16.38 6.46
N SER A 322 -20.14 -17.13 6.92
CA SER A 322 -20.13 -18.59 6.98
C SER A 322 -20.42 -19.29 5.64
N LYS A 323 -20.42 -18.55 4.53
CA LYS A 323 -20.62 -19.09 3.19
C LYS A 323 -19.32 -19.68 2.66
N GLU A 324 -19.45 -20.75 1.91
CA GLU A 324 -18.35 -21.39 1.21
C GLU A 324 -18.21 -20.78 -0.19
N VAL A 325 -16.97 -20.46 -0.56
CA VAL A 325 -16.62 -19.93 -1.87
C VAL A 325 -15.56 -20.81 -2.51
N GLU A 326 -15.79 -21.20 -3.76
CA GLU A 326 -14.80 -21.90 -4.57
C GLU A 326 -13.85 -20.88 -5.21
N LEU A 327 -12.56 -21.13 -5.09
CA LEU A 327 -11.47 -20.31 -5.60
C LEU A 327 -10.56 -21.16 -6.48
N GLY A 328 -10.55 -20.88 -7.77
CA GLY A 328 -9.50 -21.36 -8.69
C GLY A 328 -8.26 -20.48 -8.63
N ARG A 329 -7.25 -20.84 -9.42
CA ARG A 329 -6.08 -19.99 -9.66
C ARG A 329 -6.52 -18.67 -10.32
N HIS A 330 -5.92 -17.57 -9.89
CA HIS A 330 -6.17 -16.23 -10.41
C HIS A 330 -4.89 -15.71 -11.07
N THR A 331 -5.07 -15.00 -12.19
CA THR A 331 -3.97 -14.37 -12.93
C THR A 331 -3.97 -12.87 -12.68
N TRP A 332 -2.89 -12.35 -12.07
CA TRP A 332 -2.63 -10.93 -11.96
C TRP A 332 -1.85 -10.44 -13.18
N ASP A 333 -2.42 -9.51 -13.93
CA ASP A 333 -1.72 -8.82 -15.00
C ASP A 333 -0.74 -7.79 -14.44
N ILE A 334 0.54 -7.94 -14.82
CA ILE A 334 1.58 -6.98 -14.46
C ILE A 334 1.67 -5.95 -15.57
N LYS A 335 1.16 -4.75 -15.27
CA LYS A 335 1.08 -3.66 -16.24
C LYS A 335 2.19 -2.63 -16.04
N THR A 336 2.63 -2.04 -17.15
CA THR A 336 3.49 -0.86 -17.20
C THR A 336 2.75 0.28 -17.87
N PRO A 337 2.96 1.54 -17.45
CA PRO A 337 2.43 2.67 -18.19
C PRO A 337 3.16 2.78 -19.53
N GLU A 338 2.42 3.11 -20.58
CA GLU A 338 2.96 3.41 -21.90
C GLU A 338 2.20 4.60 -22.52
N VAL A 339 2.69 5.09 -23.65
CA VAL A 339 1.98 6.09 -24.45
C VAL A 339 1.60 5.45 -25.77
N SER A 340 0.31 5.37 -26.06
CA SER A 340 -0.23 4.90 -27.33
C SER A 340 -1.09 6.00 -27.96
N GLY A 341 -0.76 6.39 -29.19
CA GLY A 341 -1.47 7.49 -29.88
C GLY A 341 -1.38 8.85 -29.18
N GLY A 342 -0.37 9.07 -28.34
CA GLY A 342 -0.21 10.29 -27.53
C GLY A 342 -1.00 10.29 -26.21
N VAL A 343 -1.72 9.22 -25.91
CA VAL A 343 -2.50 9.04 -24.69
C VAL A 343 -1.82 7.99 -23.81
N LEU A 344 -1.80 8.23 -22.49
CA LEU A 344 -1.37 7.27 -21.49
C LEU A 344 -2.29 6.07 -21.53
N SER A 345 -1.68 4.91 -21.73
CA SER A 345 -2.32 3.61 -21.62
C SER A 345 -1.49 2.70 -20.74
N SER A 346 -1.97 1.49 -20.53
CA SER A 346 -1.24 0.45 -19.81
C SER A 346 -1.04 -0.74 -20.73
N LYS A 347 0.17 -1.29 -20.74
CA LYS A 347 0.49 -2.55 -21.41
C LYS A 347 0.81 -3.62 -20.39
N THR A 348 0.23 -4.80 -20.58
CA THR A 348 0.62 -6.00 -19.83
C THR A 348 2.00 -6.45 -20.31
N THR A 349 2.96 -6.51 -19.38
CA THR A 349 4.35 -6.92 -19.63
C THR A 349 4.72 -8.22 -18.94
N GLY A 350 3.78 -8.83 -18.23
CA GLY A 350 3.93 -10.09 -17.55
C GLY A 350 2.65 -10.46 -16.82
N SER A 351 2.63 -11.65 -16.25
CA SER A 351 1.53 -12.09 -15.40
C SER A 351 2.03 -13.01 -14.29
N VAL A 352 1.25 -13.11 -13.23
CA VAL A 352 1.46 -14.10 -12.17
C VAL A 352 0.17 -14.90 -12.02
N THR A 353 0.23 -16.22 -12.03
CA THR A 353 -0.94 -17.09 -11.78
C THR A 353 -0.74 -17.90 -10.51
N GLN A 354 -1.67 -17.75 -9.55
CA GLN A 354 -1.63 -18.44 -8.25
C GLN A 354 -3.02 -18.43 -7.61
N PHE A 355 -3.27 -19.31 -6.63
CA PHE A 355 -4.46 -19.18 -5.79
C PHE A 355 -4.52 -17.83 -5.08
N PRO A 356 -5.67 -17.14 -5.08
CA PRO A 356 -5.82 -15.80 -4.54
C PRO A 356 -5.98 -15.76 -3.02
N VAL A 357 -5.17 -16.55 -2.31
CA VAL A 357 -5.14 -16.62 -0.85
C VAL A 357 -3.71 -16.67 -0.33
N ILE A 358 -3.53 -16.26 0.91
CA ILE A 358 -2.32 -16.52 1.71
C ILE A 358 -2.69 -17.13 3.05
N LEU A 359 -1.76 -17.85 3.69
CA LEU A 359 -1.92 -18.30 5.08
C LEU A 359 -2.06 -17.09 6.01
N ALA A 360 -2.91 -17.23 7.02
CA ALA A 360 -3.36 -16.09 7.81
C ALA A 360 -3.58 -16.40 9.31
N TRP A 361 -2.88 -17.40 9.86
CA TRP A 361 -2.75 -17.49 11.33
C TRP A 361 -1.89 -16.35 11.87
N ALA A 362 -0.87 -15.96 11.10
CA ALA A 362 -0.10 -14.76 11.33
C ALA A 362 0.07 -13.91 10.06
N LEU A 363 0.18 -12.59 10.24
CA LEU A 363 0.47 -11.61 9.20
C LEU A 363 1.50 -10.59 9.70
N THR A 364 2.27 -10.00 8.80
CA THR A 364 3.11 -8.86 9.18
C THR A 364 2.25 -7.62 9.37
N VAL A 365 2.66 -6.71 10.27
CA VAL A 365 1.98 -5.40 10.44
C VAL A 365 1.83 -4.68 9.09
N HIS A 366 2.87 -4.67 8.26
CA HIS A 366 2.85 -4.14 6.90
C HIS A 366 1.76 -4.77 6.01
N LYS A 367 1.64 -6.10 5.97
CA LYS A 367 0.62 -6.78 5.16
C LYS A 367 -0.80 -6.60 5.71
N SER A 368 -0.94 -6.22 6.98
CA SER A 368 -2.23 -5.88 7.61
C SER A 368 -2.71 -4.45 7.31
N GLN A 369 -1.84 -3.58 6.76
CA GLN A 369 -2.15 -2.17 6.54
C GLN A 369 -3.42 -1.97 5.71
N GLY A 370 -4.31 -1.09 6.18
CA GLY A 370 -5.56 -0.77 5.51
C GLY A 370 -6.67 -1.82 5.66
N LYS A 371 -6.37 -3.01 6.20
CA LYS A 371 -7.32 -4.11 6.40
C LYS A 371 -8.07 -3.98 7.73
N THR A 372 -9.29 -4.52 7.76
CA THR A 372 -10.07 -4.65 9.00
C THR A 372 -9.95 -6.08 9.50
N ILE A 373 -9.34 -6.27 10.68
CA ILE A 373 -9.16 -7.58 11.30
C ILE A 373 -10.05 -7.63 12.55
N PRO A 374 -11.11 -8.47 12.58
CA PRO A 374 -12.06 -8.47 13.68
C PRO A 374 -11.47 -8.91 15.03
N LYS A 375 -10.56 -9.89 15.01
CA LYS A 375 -9.90 -10.46 16.19
C LYS A 375 -8.42 -10.62 15.90
N LEU A 376 -7.59 -9.92 16.66
CA LEU A 376 -6.15 -9.91 16.44
C LEU A 376 -5.39 -10.01 17.76
N PHE A 377 -4.24 -10.67 17.69
CA PHE A 377 -3.24 -10.70 18.74
C PHE A 377 -1.99 -9.96 18.23
N ILE A 378 -1.46 -9.01 18.97
CA ILE A 378 -0.24 -8.28 18.59
C ILE A 378 0.95 -8.93 19.30
N ASN A 379 1.77 -9.65 18.55
CA ASN A 379 2.99 -10.24 19.07
C ASN A 379 4.12 -9.21 19.05
N MET A 380 4.44 -8.68 20.23
CA MET A 380 5.54 -7.73 20.46
C MET A 380 6.88 -8.40 20.82
N THR A 381 6.95 -9.74 20.83
CA THR A 381 8.16 -10.48 21.21
C THR A 381 9.32 -10.17 20.27
N GLY A 382 10.48 -9.82 20.83
CA GLY A 382 11.66 -9.45 20.03
C GLY A 382 11.67 -8.00 19.54
N GLY A 383 10.70 -7.20 19.96
CA GLY A 383 10.59 -5.78 19.62
C GLY A 383 9.75 -5.51 18.37
N MET A 384 9.30 -4.26 18.25
CA MET A 384 8.51 -3.76 17.11
C MET A 384 9.37 -3.04 16.06
N THR A 385 10.69 -3.06 16.21
CA THR A 385 11.60 -2.54 15.19
C THR A 385 11.50 -3.41 13.94
N THR A 386 11.17 -2.80 12.81
CA THR A 386 11.31 -3.42 11.50
C THR A 386 12.80 -3.62 11.26
N ASP A 387 13.25 -4.85 11.07
CA ASP A 387 14.61 -5.09 10.59
C ASP A 387 14.70 -4.38 9.23
N GLY A 388 15.47 -3.29 9.18
CA GLY A 388 15.69 -2.46 8.01
C GLY A 388 16.61 -3.14 7.01
#